data_AF-A0A2E7UNI6-F1
#
_entry.id   AF-A0A2E7UNI6-F1
#
_cell.length_a   1.000
_cell.length_b   1.000
_cell.length_c   1.000
_cell.angle_alpha   90.00
_cell.angle_beta   90.00
_cell.angle_gamma   90.00
#
_symmetry.space_group_name_H-M   'P 1'
#
loop_
_entity.id
_entity.type
_entity.pdbx_description
1 polymer ?
#
loop_
_entity_poly.entity_id
_entity_poly.type
_entity_poly.pdbx_seq_one_letter_code
_entity_poly.pdbx_strand_id
1 'polypeptide(L)'
;VPRWPTVGASPATEVVDGPQTLDWRRDPGIAPPGIRLSVPDGAKFADIVELAAGVLARRFEETGIADPTVVAWTEGELCAWSGAGARGARGAHSLGRRLGRDAGVQAIGLFGLGRDSPGDGPMTVVMLAMEDRDAGSVMWSRHFVRAAGEARPRWTDDQGAVRTPGPEMGWFER
;
A
#
# COMPACT_ATOMS: atom_id res chain seq x y z
N VAL A 1 10.30 -21.03 0.91
CA VAL A 1 9.70 -19.78 0.38
C VAL A 1 8.87 -20.16 -0.84
N PRO A 2 7.54 -19.96 -0.86
CA PRO A 2 6.76 -20.16 -2.07
C PRO A 2 7.33 -19.27 -3.18
N ARG A 3 7.54 -19.82 -4.38
CA ARG A 3 7.91 -19.04 -5.56
C ARG A 3 6.68 -18.27 -6.02
N TRP A 4 6.60 -17.00 -5.66
CA TRP A 4 5.64 -16.08 -6.23
C TRP A 4 5.83 -15.98 -7.75
N PRO A 5 4.76 -15.83 -8.53
CA PRO A 5 4.87 -15.72 -9.97
C PRO A 5 5.79 -14.55 -10.31
N THR A 6 6.87 -14.87 -11.02
CA THR A 6 7.70 -13.85 -11.65
C THR A 6 6.79 -13.09 -12.58
N VAL A 7 6.69 -11.77 -12.42
CA VAL A 7 5.89 -10.91 -13.31
C VAL A 7 6.61 -10.78 -14.65
N GLY A 8 6.69 -11.90 -15.36
CA GLY A 8 7.01 -12.01 -16.76
C GLY A 8 5.73 -12.47 -17.45
N ALA A 9 5.05 -11.54 -18.12
CA ALA A 9 3.95 -11.79 -19.04
C ALA A 9 2.94 -12.88 -18.59
N SER A 10 2.30 -12.69 -17.42
CA SER A 10 0.95 -13.27 -17.29
C SER A 10 0.04 -12.47 -18.23
N PRO A 11 -0.83 -13.13 -19.03
CA PRO A 11 -1.89 -12.42 -19.73
C PRO A 11 -2.63 -11.59 -18.68
N ALA A 12 -2.96 -10.33 -18.99
CA ALA A 12 -3.67 -9.46 -18.07
C ALA A 12 -4.83 -10.25 -17.48
N THR A 13 -4.68 -10.70 -16.22
CA THR A 13 -5.76 -11.38 -15.52
C THR A 13 -6.84 -10.34 -15.47
N GLU A 14 -7.91 -10.56 -16.21
CA GLU A 14 -9.05 -9.66 -16.27
C GLU A 14 -9.44 -9.40 -14.81
N VAL A 15 -9.26 -8.16 -14.35
CA VAL A 15 -9.65 -7.77 -13.00
C VAL A 15 -11.17 -7.81 -13.03
N VAL A 16 -11.73 -8.97 -12.68
CA VAL A 16 -13.17 -9.10 -12.51
C VAL A 16 -13.55 -8.13 -11.41
N ASP A 17 -14.49 -7.24 -11.71
CA ASP A 17 -14.97 -6.31 -10.70
C ASP A 17 -15.38 -7.09 -9.46
N GLY A 18 -14.67 -6.87 -8.34
CA GLY A 18 -15.18 -7.27 -7.04
C GLY A 18 -16.58 -6.67 -6.81
N PRO A 19 -17.31 -7.16 -5.80
CA PRO A 19 -18.73 -6.94 -5.71
C PRO A 19 -19.11 -5.46 -5.82
N GLN A 20 -20.08 -5.14 -6.68
CA GLN A 20 -20.64 -3.78 -6.78
C GLN A 20 -21.40 -3.35 -5.51
N THR A 21 -21.37 -4.19 -4.47
CA THR A 21 -21.99 -3.98 -3.17
C THR A 21 -21.21 -3.04 -2.27
N LEU A 22 -19.95 -2.74 -2.57
CA LEU A 22 -19.12 -1.80 -1.81
C LEU A 22 -19.62 -0.35 -1.93
N ASP A 23 -19.85 0.31 -0.81
CA ASP A 23 -20.37 1.69 -0.75
C ASP A 23 -19.40 2.69 -1.37
N TRP A 24 -18.10 2.51 -1.16
CA TRP A 24 -17.10 3.41 -1.75
C TRP A 24 -17.07 3.38 -3.28
N ARG A 25 -17.48 2.27 -3.92
CA ARG A 25 -17.58 2.18 -5.38
C ARG A 25 -18.75 2.99 -5.93
N ARG A 26 -19.79 3.16 -5.11
CA ARG A 26 -20.99 3.93 -5.46
C ARG A 26 -20.86 5.41 -5.08
N ASP A 27 -19.83 5.78 -4.31
CA ASP A 27 -19.58 7.16 -3.92
C ASP A 27 -18.97 7.95 -5.09
N PRO A 28 -19.72 8.88 -5.73
CA PRO A 28 -19.22 9.65 -6.87
C PRO A 28 -18.07 10.60 -6.50
N GLY A 29 -17.85 10.83 -5.20
CA GLY A 29 -16.72 11.61 -4.69
C GLY A 29 -15.45 10.79 -4.46
N ILE A 30 -15.43 9.50 -4.82
CA ILE A 30 -14.24 8.65 -4.80
C ILE A 30 -13.91 8.25 -6.24
N ALA A 31 -12.77 8.72 -6.74
CA ALA A 31 -12.29 8.31 -8.05
C ALA A 31 -11.96 6.81 -8.06
N PRO A 32 -12.05 6.13 -9.22
CA PRO A 32 -11.58 4.75 -9.34
C PRO A 32 -10.10 4.62 -8.92
N PRO A 33 -9.71 3.50 -8.29
CA PRO A 33 -8.31 3.26 -7.93
C PRO A 33 -7.43 3.15 -9.17
N GLY A 34 -6.20 3.68 -9.06
CA GLY A 34 -5.20 3.60 -10.13
C GLY A 34 -4.51 2.23 -10.20
N ILE A 35 -4.59 1.44 -9.13
CA ILE A 35 -4.11 0.07 -9.06
C ILE A 35 -5.24 -0.80 -8.51
N ARG A 36 -5.51 -1.92 -9.18
CA ARG A 36 -6.44 -2.97 -8.73
C ARG A 36 -5.81 -4.31 -8.96
N LEU A 37 -5.82 -5.17 -7.94
CA LEU A 37 -5.25 -6.51 -7.99
C LEU A 37 -6.18 -7.48 -7.28
N SER A 38 -6.43 -8.63 -7.89
CA SER A 38 -7.10 -9.73 -7.20
C SER A 38 -6.18 -10.30 -6.13
N VAL A 39 -6.74 -10.52 -4.95
CA VAL A 39 -6.08 -11.16 -3.82
C VAL A 39 -6.36 -12.67 -3.90
N PRO A 40 -5.34 -13.53 -3.80
CA PRO A 40 -5.55 -14.98 -3.77
C PRO A 40 -6.41 -15.42 -2.59
N ASP A 41 -7.27 -16.41 -2.82
CA ASP A 41 -8.08 -17.01 -1.75
C ASP A 41 -7.21 -17.52 -0.60
N GLY A 42 -7.62 -17.23 0.63
CA GLY A 42 -6.91 -17.64 1.85
C GLY A 42 -5.66 -16.83 2.18
N ALA A 43 -5.37 -15.75 1.43
CA ALA A 43 -4.29 -14.81 1.77
C ALA A 43 -4.49 -14.21 3.17
N LYS A 44 -3.42 -14.20 3.96
CA LYS A 44 -3.40 -13.58 5.29
C LYS A 44 -3.08 -12.11 5.16
N PHE A 45 -3.42 -11.32 6.17
CA PHE A 45 -3.16 -9.87 6.17
C PHE A 45 -1.68 -9.52 5.88
N ALA A 46 -0.72 -10.28 6.42
CA ALA A 46 0.71 -10.08 6.09
C ALA A 46 1.02 -10.28 4.59
N ASP A 47 0.39 -11.26 3.94
CA ASP A 47 0.55 -11.50 2.49
C ASP A 47 0.01 -10.30 1.69
N ILE A 48 -1.09 -9.70 2.16
CA ILE A 48 -1.68 -8.49 1.55
C ILE A 48 -0.72 -7.31 1.65
N VAL A 49 -0.12 -7.12 2.83
CA VAL A 49 0.87 -6.07 3.06
C VAL A 49 2.07 -6.25 2.14
N GLU A 50 2.61 -7.47 2.03
CA GLU A 50 3.74 -7.77 1.14
C GLU A 50 3.39 -7.56 -0.34
N LEU A 51 2.21 -8.00 -0.78
CA LEU A 51 1.74 -7.81 -2.16
C LEU A 51 1.63 -6.32 -2.49
N ALA A 52 0.97 -5.56 -1.62
CA ALA A 52 0.80 -4.12 -1.78
C ALA A 52 2.14 -3.39 -1.82
N ALA A 53 3.01 -3.69 -0.85
CA ALA A 53 4.32 -3.10 -0.72
C ALA A 53 5.20 -3.41 -1.93
N GLY A 54 5.20 -4.66 -2.43
CA GLY A 54 5.97 -5.06 -3.60
C GLY A 54 5.57 -4.28 -4.85
N VAL A 55 4.26 -4.11 -5.08
CA VAL A 55 3.73 -3.36 -6.22
C VAL A 55 4.11 -1.88 -6.14
N LEU A 56 3.97 -1.27 -4.96
CA LEU A 56 4.26 0.15 -4.75
C LEU A 56 5.76 0.44 -4.74
N ALA A 57 6.58 -0.45 -4.18
CA ALA A 57 8.04 -0.36 -4.21
C ALA A 57 8.56 -0.49 -5.64
N ARG A 58 8.02 -1.42 -6.44
CA ARG A 58 8.35 -1.54 -7.86
C ARG A 58 7.99 -0.27 -8.63
N ARG A 59 6.79 0.29 -8.40
CA ARG A 59 6.42 1.58 -9.01
C ARG A 59 7.37 2.69 -8.61
N PHE A 60 7.80 2.74 -7.35
CA PHE A 60 8.80 3.70 -6.89
C PHE A 60 10.16 3.49 -7.57
N GLU A 61 10.59 2.25 -7.78
CA GLU A 61 11.83 1.93 -8.50
C GLU A 61 11.78 2.37 -9.97
N GLU A 62 10.64 2.15 -10.62
CA GLU A 62 10.43 2.50 -12.03
C GLU A 62 10.31 4.01 -12.25
N THR A 63 9.63 4.72 -11.36
CA THR A 63 9.28 6.15 -11.54
C THR A 63 10.14 7.11 -10.71
N GLY A 64 10.76 6.65 -9.63
CA GLY A 64 11.44 7.51 -8.64
C GLY A 64 10.50 8.33 -7.74
N ILE A 65 9.18 8.14 -7.87
CA ILE A 65 8.15 8.93 -7.20
C ILE A 65 7.46 8.07 -6.14
N ALA A 66 7.57 8.47 -4.87
CA ALA A 66 6.91 7.85 -3.72
C ALA A 66 5.77 8.75 -3.23
N ASP A 67 4.80 9.00 -4.11
CA ASP A 67 3.60 9.77 -3.77
C ASP A 67 2.80 9.05 -2.66
N PRO A 68 2.22 9.81 -1.72
CA PRO A 68 1.28 9.28 -0.74
C PRO A 68 0.21 8.44 -1.42
N THR A 69 0.11 7.16 -1.05
CA THR A 69 -0.79 6.22 -1.69
C THR A 69 -1.62 5.49 -0.64
N VAL A 70 -2.94 5.68 -0.72
CA VAL A 70 -3.89 4.90 0.10
C VAL A 70 -4.02 3.53 -0.53
N VAL A 71 -3.97 2.49 0.29
CA VAL A 71 -4.24 1.11 -0.09
C VAL A 71 -5.45 0.63 0.70
N ALA A 72 -6.38 -0.07 0.06
CA ALA A 72 -7.47 -0.75 0.74
C ALA A 72 -7.57 -2.19 0.29
N TRP A 73 -7.86 -3.08 1.23
CA TRP A 73 -8.22 -4.46 0.97
C TRP A 73 -9.72 -4.63 1.19
N THR A 74 -10.41 -5.05 0.13
CA THR A 74 -11.87 -5.15 0.06
C THR A 74 -12.28 -6.40 -0.68
N GLU A 75 -12.99 -7.31 -0.01
CA GLU A 75 -13.71 -8.44 -0.63
C GLU A 75 -12.89 -9.20 -1.69
N GLY A 76 -11.61 -9.48 -1.40
CA GLY A 76 -10.72 -10.21 -2.32
C GLY A 76 -10.01 -9.35 -3.36
N GLU A 77 -10.05 -8.02 -3.24
CA GLU A 77 -9.30 -7.10 -4.08
C GLU A 77 -8.44 -6.14 -3.27
N LEU A 78 -7.27 -5.84 -3.80
CA LEU A 78 -6.41 -4.75 -3.34
C LEU A 78 -6.57 -3.56 -4.28
N CYS A 79 -6.94 -2.42 -3.72
CA CYS A 79 -7.13 -1.17 -4.44
C CYS A 79 -6.16 -0.10 -3.93
N ALA A 80 -5.60 0.73 -4.83
CA ALA A 80 -4.75 1.83 -4.41
C ALA A 80 -5.00 3.16 -5.15
N TRP A 81 -4.85 4.26 -4.41
CA TRP A 81 -5.04 5.64 -4.89
C TRP A 81 -3.86 6.52 -4.49
N SER A 82 -3.18 7.08 -5.49
CA SER A 82 -2.04 7.96 -5.25
C SER A 82 -2.40 9.42 -5.39
N GLY A 83 -1.92 10.23 -4.47
CA GLY A 83 -2.07 11.67 -4.52
C GLY A 83 -0.72 12.36 -4.69
N ALA A 84 -0.64 13.32 -5.61
CA ALA A 84 0.60 14.08 -5.82
C ALA A 84 0.89 15.07 -4.68
N GLY A 85 2.09 14.99 -4.11
CA GLY A 85 2.64 15.96 -3.16
C GLY A 85 1.80 16.20 -1.89
N ALA A 86 1.93 17.39 -1.28
CA ALA A 86 1.30 17.70 0.01
C ALA A 86 -0.24 17.76 -0.01
N ARG A 87 -0.85 18.06 -1.17
CA ARG A 87 -2.30 17.95 -1.35
C ARG A 87 -2.72 16.47 -1.40
N GLY A 88 -1.90 15.63 -2.02
CA GLY A 88 -2.05 14.18 -2.02
C GLY A 88 -2.09 13.57 -0.63
N ALA A 89 -1.18 13.98 0.27
CA ALA A 89 -1.14 13.47 1.65
C ALA A 89 -2.43 13.76 2.44
N ARG A 90 -2.96 14.98 2.36
CA ARG A 90 -4.24 15.33 3.01
C ARG A 90 -5.43 14.59 2.39
N GLY A 91 -5.43 14.48 1.06
CA GLY A 91 -6.43 13.69 0.33
C GLY A 91 -6.38 12.21 0.72
N ALA A 92 -5.19 11.66 0.91
CA ALA A 92 -4.98 10.27 1.27
C ALA A 92 -5.59 9.95 2.64
N HIS A 93 -5.34 10.76 3.67
CA HIS A 93 -5.92 10.51 4.97
C HIS A 93 -7.46 10.63 4.96
N SER A 94 -8.01 11.65 4.29
CA SER A 94 -9.46 11.80 4.14
C SER A 94 -10.10 10.63 3.37
N LEU A 95 -9.44 10.15 2.31
CA LEU A 95 -9.88 8.99 1.55
C LEU A 95 -9.84 7.72 2.41
N GLY A 96 -8.74 7.48 3.14
CA GLY A 96 -8.63 6.34 4.05
C GLY A 96 -9.76 6.31 5.08
N ARG A 97 -10.06 7.44 5.74
CA ARG A 97 -11.20 7.55 6.69
C ARG A 97 -12.55 7.32 6.03
N ARG A 98 -12.75 7.71 4.77
CA ARG A 98 -13.99 7.45 4.03
C ARG A 98 -14.14 5.97 3.70
N LEU A 99 -13.07 5.33 3.21
CA LEU A 99 -13.03 3.90 2.95
C LEU A 99 -13.28 3.10 4.25
N GLY A 100 -12.70 3.54 5.37
CA GLY A 100 -12.84 2.84 6.67
C GLY A 100 -14.27 2.76 7.21
N ARG A 101 -15.19 3.59 6.70
CA ARG A 101 -16.62 3.52 7.07
C ARG A 101 -17.37 2.39 6.39
N ASP A 102 -16.89 1.94 5.23
CA ASP A 102 -17.50 0.85 4.49
C ASP A 102 -17.24 -0.48 5.21
N ALA A 103 -18.29 -1.25 5.48
CA ALA A 103 -18.18 -2.52 6.20
C ALA A 103 -17.41 -3.60 5.41
N GLY A 104 -17.37 -3.51 4.08
CA GLY A 104 -16.64 -4.44 3.22
C GLY A 104 -15.13 -4.15 3.13
N VAL A 105 -14.64 -3.07 3.74
CA VAL A 105 -13.21 -2.74 3.81
C VAL A 105 -12.57 -3.40 5.03
N GLN A 106 -11.70 -4.37 4.77
CA GLN A 106 -11.02 -5.22 5.76
C GLN A 106 -9.79 -4.53 6.35
N ALA A 107 -8.96 -3.94 5.47
CA ALA A 107 -7.74 -3.25 5.88
C ALA A 107 -7.50 -1.99 5.04
N ILE A 108 -6.86 -0.98 5.64
CA ILE A 108 -6.49 0.27 4.98
C ILE A 108 -5.05 0.61 5.34
N GLY A 109 -4.30 1.12 4.37
CA GLY A 109 -2.95 1.57 4.59
C GLY A 109 -2.56 2.82 3.84
N LEU A 110 -1.40 3.33 4.23
CA LEU A 110 -0.75 4.48 3.62
C LEU A 110 0.69 4.10 3.28
N PHE A 111 1.02 4.22 2.00
CA PHE A 111 2.37 4.12 1.47
C PHE A 111 2.97 5.50 1.26
N GLY A 112 4.27 5.63 1.50
CA GLY A 112 5.03 6.83 1.20
C GLY A 112 6.49 6.75 1.64
N LEU A 113 7.15 7.90 1.62
CA LEU A 113 8.49 8.05 2.20
C LEU A 113 8.39 8.23 3.71
N GLY A 114 9.38 7.70 4.41
CA GLY A 114 9.66 8.12 5.76
C GLY A 114 11.13 7.95 6.11
N ARG A 115 11.40 7.98 7.41
CA ARG A 115 12.73 7.81 7.98
C ARG A 115 12.67 6.68 8.99
N ASP A 116 13.62 5.76 8.88
CA ASP A 116 13.87 4.72 9.88
C ASP A 116 15.27 4.96 10.44
N SER A 117 15.47 4.66 11.72
CA SER A 117 16.76 4.86 12.40
C SER A 117 17.28 3.55 12.99
N PRO A 118 17.62 2.54 12.16
CA PRO A 118 18.23 1.33 12.65
C PRO A 118 19.73 1.58 12.94
N GLY A 119 20.04 2.29 14.02
CA GLY A 119 21.43 2.52 14.45
C GLY A 119 22.05 3.84 13.97
N ASP A 120 23.05 3.79 13.08
CA ASP A 120 24.01 4.85 12.69
C ASP A 120 23.43 6.07 11.95
N GLY A 121 22.19 6.46 12.24
CA GLY A 121 21.53 7.66 11.74
C GLY A 121 20.28 7.39 10.89
N PRO A 122 19.54 8.44 10.53
CA PRO A 122 18.28 8.32 9.82
C PRO A 122 18.51 7.87 8.37
N MET A 123 17.99 6.70 8.02
CA MET A 123 17.94 6.19 6.66
C MET A 123 16.59 6.52 6.02
N THR A 124 16.60 6.80 4.72
CA THR A 124 15.35 7.01 3.98
C THR A 124 14.75 5.66 3.63
N VAL A 125 13.46 5.52 3.88
CA VAL A 125 12.70 4.31 3.57
C VAL A 125 11.49 4.63 2.73
N VAL A 126 11.08 3.68 1.91
CA VAL A 126 9.67 3.56 1.56
C VAL A 126 8.99 2.71 2.61
N MET A 127 7.77 3.08 2.97
CA MET A 127 6.99 2.37 3.98
C MET A 127 5.55 2.21 3.51
N LEU A 128 4.93 1.12 3.95
CA LEU A 128 3.49 0.90 3.91
C LEU A 128 3.04 0.56 5.33
N ALA A 129 2.28 1.44 5.96
CA ALA A 129 1.59 1.16 7.20
C ALA A 129 0.15 0.77 6.89
N MET A 130 -0.29 -0.42 7.29
CA MET A 130 -1.66 -0.90 7.14
C MET A 130 -2.28 -1.21 8.50
N GLU A 131 -3.56 -0.92 8.66
CA GLU A 131 -4.40 -1.32 9.79
C GLU A 131 -5.45 -2.27 9.23
N ASP A 132 -5.57 -3.44 9.83
CA ASP A 132 -6.69 -4.36 9.62
C ASP A 132 -7.70 -4.19 10.75
N ARG A 133 -8.98 -4.30 10.40
CA ARG A 133 -10.10 -4.05 11.32
C ARG A 133 -10.10 -5.00 12.53
N ASP A 134 -9.59 -6.22 12.36
CA ASP A 134 -9.59 -7.28 13.38
C ASP A 134 -8.18 -7.69 13.82
N ALA A 135 -7.19 -7.63 12.93
CA ALA A 135 -5.83 -8.11 13.18
C ALA A 135 -4.84 -7.03 13.67
N GLY A 136 -5.24 -5.75 13.67
CA GLY A 136 -4.42 -4.63 14.15
C GLY A 136 -3.48 -4.04 13.11
N SER A 137 -2.47 -3.28 13.55
CA SER A 137 -1.58 -2.52 12.69
C SER A 137 -0.29 -3.29 12.32
N VAL A 138 0.12 -3.14 11.07
CA VAL A 138 1.33 -3.74 10.49
C VAL A 138 2.07 -2.67 9.69
N MET A 139 3.40 -2.68 9.72
CA MET A 139 4.21 -1.82 8.88
C MET A 139 5.20 -2.63 8.07
N TRP A 140 5.23 -2.40 6.76
CA TRP A 140 6.33 -2.82 5.90
C TRP A 140 7.25 -1.64 5.62
N SER A 141 8.57 -1.84 5.65
CA SER A 141 9.54 -0.83 5.24
C SER A 141 10.69 -1.43 4.45
N ARG A 142 11.28 -0.62 3.57
CA ARG A 142 12.46 -0.98 2.77
C ARG A 142 13.40 0.20 2.61
N HIS A 143 14.68 -0.04 2.85
CA HIS A 143 15.70 1.01 2.86
C HIS A 143 16.30 1.23 1.48
N PHE A 144 16.55 2.50 1.16
CA PHE A 144 17.22 2.87 -0.07
C PHE A 144 18.11 4.09 0.12
N VAL A 145 19.07 4.22 -0.78
CA VAL A 145 19.86 5.45 -0.97
C VAL A 145 19.50 6.06 -2.32
N ARG A 146 19.46 7.39 -2.37
CA ARG A 146 19.27 8.16 -3.61
C ARG A 146 20.15 9.39 -3.55
N ALA A 147 21.15 9.47 -4.41
CA ALA A 147 22.00 10.66 -4.45
C ALA A 147 21.24 11.86 -5.03
N ALA A 148 21.73 13.07 -4.75
CA ALA A 148 21.15 14.28 -5.33
C ALA A 148 21.22 14.22 -6.87
N GLY A 149 20.06 14.39 -7.52
CA GLY A 149 19.94 14.31 -8.98
C GLY A 149 19.78 12.91 -9.55
N GLU A 150 19.87 11.84 -8.75
CA GLU A 150 19.52 10.49 -9.19
C GLU A 150 18.00 10.33 -9.25
N ALA A 151 17.49 9.93 -10.42
CA ALA A 151 16.07 9.67 -10.60
C ALA A 151 15.60 8.38 -9.89
N ARG A 152 16.47 7.37 -9.80
CA ARG A 152 16.12 6.04 -9.29
C ARG A 152 16.74 5.75 -7.92
N PRO A 153 16.00 5.10 -7.01
CA PRO A 153 16.57 4.63 -5.75
C PRO A 153 17.53 3.46 -6.00
N ARG A 154 18.52 3.30 -5.12
CA ARG A 154 19.32 2.08 -4.98
C ARG A 154 18.99 1.43 -3.65
N TRP A 155 18.49 0.21 -3.69
CA TRP A 155 18.10 -0.54 -2.51
C TRP A 155 19.33 -0.93 -1.67
N THR A 156 19.24 -0.77 -0.36
CA THR A 156 20.32 -1.17 0.58
C THR A 156 20.06 -2.54 1.19
N ASP A 157 18.85 -3.07 1.03
CA ASP A 157 18.43 -4.40 1.44
C ASP A 157 17.79 -5.16 0.25
N ASP A 158 17.88 -6.49 0.29
CA ASP A 158 17.34 -7.35 -0.77
C ASP A 158 15.81 -7.35 -0.75
N GLN A 159 15.20 -7.33 0.44
CA GLN A 159 13.76 -7.33 0.64
C GLN A 159 13.37 -6.40 1.79
N GLY A 160 12.20 -5.77 1.66
CA GLY A 160 11.61 -5.04 2.78
C GLY A 160 11.10 -5.99 3.87
N ALA A 161 10.93 -5.46 5.07
CA ALA A 161 10.55 -6.25 6.24
C ALA A 161 9.19 -5.81 6.79
N VAL A 162 8.36 -6.79 7.13
CA VAL A 162 7.11 -6.59 7.88
C VAL A 162 7.42 -6.53 9.38
N ARG A 163 6.87 -5.53 10.07
CA ARG A 163 7.01 -5.30 11.51
C ARG A 163 5.63 -5.19 12.16
N THR A 164 5.52 -5.79 13.34
CA THR A 164 4.31 -5.77 14.17
C THR A 164 4.68 -5.43 15.63
N PRO A 165 3.95 -4.54 16.31
CA PRO A 165 2.86 -3.72 15.76
C PRO A 165 3.38 -2.61 14.83
N GLY A 166 2.55 -2.22 13.85
CA GLY A 166 2.75 -1.00 13.07
C GLY A 166 2.22 0.25 13.78
N PRO A 167 2.32 1.44 13.18
CA PRO A 167 1.64 2.61 13.71
C PRO A 167 0.12 2.48 13.57
N GLU A 168 -0.63 2.86 14.60
CA GLU A 168 -2.08 3.04 14.50
C GLU A 168 -2.37 4.28 13.68
N MET A 169 -3.17 4.12 12.64
CA MET A 169 -3.50 5.18 11.70
C MET A 169 -4.91 5.74 11.96
N GLY A 170 -5.69 5.04 12.79
CA GLY A 170 -7.05 5.41 13.16
C GLY A 170 -7.97 5.37 11.96
N TRP A 171 -7.83 4.38 11.07
CA TRP A 171 -8.68 4.30 9.87
C TRP A 171 -10.11 3.91 10.22
N PHE A 172 -10.28 3.07 11.24
CA PHE A 172 -11.57 2.50 11.64
C PHE A 172 -12.16 3.12 12.91
N GLU A 173 -11.49 4.09 13.53
CA GLU A 173 -12.01 4.81 14.70
C GLU A 173 -13.31 5.54 14.35
N ARG A 174 -14.31 5.54 15.25
CA ARG A 174 -15.60 6.19 15.00
C ARG A 174 -15.59 7.68 15.35
#